data_AF-A0A1Y2VN17-F1
#
_entry.id   AF-A0A1Y2VN17-F1
#
_cell.length_a   1.000
_cell.length_b   1.000
_cell.length_c   1.000
_cell.angle_alpha   90.00
_cell.angle_beta   90.00
_cell.angle_gamma   90.00
#
_symmetry.space_group_name_H-M   'P 1'
#
loop_
_entity.id
_entity.type
_entity.pdbx_description
1 polymer ?
#
loop_
_entity_poly.entity_id
_entity_poly.type
_entity_poly.pdbx_seq_one_letter_code
_entity_poly.pdbx_strand_id
1 'polypeptide(L)'
;MNVVLADGSAVIVSATENPDLWWAMRGAGHNFGIVTSFHAKLHKRTDKLESVFAVLNEQQQNGGRPKELMNYGIFAWDSRFSTTEPIMQFFVYYVSTHNEAAPYLKPYQDLDPLFTNQSSVPYPDVLDATGTGLDNPLCEDGYTNMQFPFRLLEHNITATRQIYDYFANVLTAQPLYQWFVVVFECNKGSELGVYI
;
A
#
# COMPACT_ATOMS: atom_id res chain seq x y z
N MET A 1 -15.79 13.21 -22.19
CA MET A 1 -15.52 11.79 -22.50
C MET A 1 -16.21 11.47 -23.82
N ASN A 2 -15.62 10.61 -24.63
CA ASN A 2 -16.21 10.17 -25.91
C ASN A 2 -16.95 8.86 -25.66
N VAL A 3 -18.22 8.80 -26.09
CA VAL A 3 -19.12 7.67 -25.83
C VAL A 3 -19.80 7.24 -27.12
N VAL A 4 -19.88 5.94 -27.36
CA VAL A 4 -20.69 5.35 -28.44
C VAL A 4 -22.00 4.86 -27.85
N LEU A 5 -23.12 5.39 -28.34
CA LEU A 5 -24.46 5.04 -27.89
C LEU A 5 -24.96 3.75 -28.56
N ALA A 6 -26.10 3.24 -28.10
CA ALA A 6 -26.69 2.00 -28.61
C ALA A 6 -27.07 2.06 -30.10
N ASP A 7 -27.32 3.25 -30.64
CA ASP A 7 -27.59 3.47 -32.07
C ASP A 7 -26.31 3.57 -32.92
N GLY A 8 -25.14 3.43 -32.31
CA GLY A 8 -23.84 3.52 -32.96
C GLY A 8 -23.31 4.95 -33.13
N SER A 9 -24.05 5.96 -32.69
CA SER A 9 -23.59 7.35 -32.74
C SER A 9 -22.47 7.61 -31.72
N ALA A 10 -21.47 8.41 -32.12
CA ALA A 10 -20.38 8.84 -31.23
C ALA A 10 -20.65 10.26 -30.75
N VAL A 11 -20.73 10.44 -29.42
CA VAL A 11 -21.06 11.70 -28.77
C VAL A 11 -19.98 12.12 -27.77
N ILE A 12 -19.81 13.43 -27.60
CA ILE A 12 -18.98 14.00 -26.55
C ILE A 12 -19.88 14.30 -25.34
N VAL A 13 -19.48 13.77 -24.19
CA VAL A 13 -20.19 13.91 -22.93
C VAL A 13 -19.34 14.71 -21.96
N SER A 14 -19.83 15.86 -21.52
CA SER A 14 -19.15 16.79 -20.62
C SER A 14 -20.15 17.59 -19.77
N ALA A 15 -19.66 18.41 -18.85
CA ALA A 15 -20.53 19.26 -18.03
C ALA A 15 -21.36 20.27 -18.86
N THR A 16 -20.95 20.56 -20.09
CA THR A 16 -21.61 21.54 -20.99
C THR A 16 -22.24 20.89 -22.22
N GLU A 17 -21.97 19.61 -22.48
CA GLU A 17 -22.44 18.89 -23.66
C GLU A 17 -22.98 17.51 -23.23
N ASN A 18 -24.27 17.26 -23.42
CA ASN A 18 -24.97 16.11 -22.84
C ASN A 18 -24.82 16.04 -21.29
N PRO A 19 -25.22 17.09 -20.54
CA PRO A 19 -24.94 17.23 -19.11
C PRO A 19 -25.67 16.20 -18.22
N ASP A 20 -26.83 15.73 -18.66
CA ASP A 20 -27.60 14.64 -18.07
C ASP A 20 -26.86 13.30 -18.18
N LEU A 21 -26.38 13.00 -19.39
CA LEU A 21 -25.53 11.85 -19.63
C LEU A 21 -24.21 11.97 -18.87
N TRP A 22 -23.60 13.16 -18.81
CA TRP A 22 -22.38 13.41 -18.03
C TRP A 22 -22.54 13.12 -16.54
N TRP A 23 -23.71 13.39 -15.97
CA TRP A 23 -24.02 13.00 -14.60
C TRP A 23 -24.16 11.48 -14.48
N ALA A 24 -24.95 10.85 -15.34
CA ALA A 24 -25.22 9.41 -15.29
C ALA A 24 -23.95 8.55 -15.53
N MET A 25 -23.07 8.99 -16.42
CA MET A 25 -21.83 8.28 -16.75
C MET A 25 -20.85 8.21 -15.56
N ARG A 26 -20.94 9.12 -14.58
CA ARG A 26 -20.07 9.16 -13.38
C ARG A 26 -20.63 8.34 -12.22
N GLY A 27 -21.10 7.13 -12.53
CA GLY A 27 -21.59 6.18 -11.53
C GLY A 27 -22.35 5.00 -12.13
N ALA A 28 -23.05 5.21 -13.24
CA ALA A 28 -23.89 4.21 -13.90
C ALA A 28 -23.61 4.08 -15.41
N GLY A 29 -22.42 4.48 -15.87
CA GLY A 29 -22.12 4.65 -17.31
C GLY A 29 -22.25 3.40 -18.18
N HIS A 30 -22.12 2.21 -17.60
CA HIS A 30 -22.32 0.93 -18.32
C HIS A 30 -23.73 0.75 -18.90
N ASN A 31 -24.73 1.51 -18.43
CA ASN A 31 -26.11 1.43 -18.95
C ASN A 31 -26.35 2.26 -20.20
N PHE A 32 -25.45 3.21 -20.54
CA PHE A 32 -25.76 4.26 -21.50
C PHE A 32 -24.88 4.24 -22.76
N GLY A 33 -23.87 3.36 -22.81
CA GLY A 33 -23.03 3.20 -23.99
C GLY A 33 -21.62 2.71 -23.66
N ILE A 34 -20.75 2.77 -24.66
CA ILE A 34 -19.35 2.35 -24.55
C ILE A 34 -18.46 3.61 -24.51
N VAL A 35 -17.72 3.78 -23.41
CA VAL A 35 -16.73 4.87 -23.30
C VAL A 35 -15.49 4.51 -24.11
N THR A 36 -15.14 5.33 -25.10
CA THR A 36 -13.95 5.14 -25.94
C THR A 36 -12.76 5.96 -25.46
N SER A 37 -12.99 7.10 -24.81
CA SER A 37 -11.96 7.89 -24.16
C SER A 37 -12.54 8.82 -23.08
N PHE A 38 -11.72 9.24 -22.13
CA PHE A 38 -12.13 10.20 -21.10
C PHE A 38 -10.97 11.11 -20.70
N HIS A 39 -11.32 12.26 -20.12
CA HIS A 39 -10.37 13.14 -19.46
C HIS A 39 -10.58 13.01 -17.95
N ALA A 40 -9.51 12.71 -17.22
CA ALA A 40 -9.51 12.70 -15.76
C ALA A 40 -8.62 13.82 -15.23
N LYS A 41 -9.06 14.44 -14.14
CA LYS A 41 -8.21 15.35 -13.37
C LYS A 41 -7.24 14.49 -12.58
N LEU A 42 -5.95 14.64 -12.86
CA LEU A 42 -4.91 14.02 -12.06
C LEU A 42 -4.61 14.90 -10.84
N HIS A 43 -4.34 14.26 -9.71
CA HIS A 43 -3.91 14.91 -8.48
C HIS A 43 -2.41 14.73 -8.32
N LYS A 44 -1.72 15.73 -7.78
CA LYS A 44 -0.27 15.63 -7.52
C LYS A 44 -0.05 14.53 -6.47
N ARG A 45 0.73 13.51 -6.82
CA ARG A 45 1.23 12.54 -5.85
C ARG A 45 2.15 13.28 -4.89
N THR A 46 1.79 13.27 -3.61
CA THR A 46 2.63 13.84 -2.56
C THR A 46 3.35 12.69 -1.90
N ASP A 47 4.67 12.79 -1.80
CA ASP A 47 5.47 11.82 -1.04
C ASP A 47 5.11 11.91 0.45
N LYS A 48 4.89 10.75 1.07
CA LYS A 48 4.44 10.60 2.47
C LYS A 48 5.35 9.71 3.29
N LEU A 49 6.52 9.32 2.76
CA LEU A 49 7.43 8.40 3.44
C LEU A 49 7.73 8.85 4.87
N GLU A 50 8.15 10.11 5.04
CA GLU A 50 8.48 10.67 6.34
C GLU A 50 7.29 10.70 7.28
N SER A 51 6.08 10.95 6.77
CA SER A 51 4.86 10.98 7.57
C SER A 51 4.52 9.59 8.12
N VAL A 52 4.71 8.52 7.33
CA VAL A 52 4.49 7.14 7.79
C VAL A 52 5.44 6.81 8.95
N PHE A 53 6.73 7.12 8.81
CA PHE A 53 7.70 6.86 9.87
C PHE A 53 7.53 7.78 11.09
N ALA A 54 7.03 9.01 10.91
CA ALA A 54 6.67 9.88 12.03
C ALA A 54 5.52 9.30 12.86
N VAL A 55 4.45 8.84 12.21
CA VAL A 55 3.34 8.15 12.89
C VAL A 55 3.84 6.89 13.61
N LEU A 56 4.69 6.10 12.95
CA LEU A 56 5.28 4.90 13.55
C LEU A 56 6.08 5.22 14.81
N ASN A 57 6.97 6.22 14.75
CA ASN A 57 7.76 6.65 15.90
C ASN A 57 6.88 7.17 17.04
N GLU A 58 5.84 7.96 16.74
CA GLU A 58 4.90 8.45 17.75
C GLU A 58 4.18 7.30 18.46
N GLN A 59 3.69 6.31 17.70
CA GLN A 59 3.05 5.11 18.26
C GLN A 59 4.03 4.23 19.07
N GLN A 60 5.32 4.28 18.76
CA GLN A 60 6.37 3.61 19.54
C GLN A 60 6.65 4.33 20.88
N GLN A 61 6.69 5.66 20.88
CA GLN A 61 7.08 6.49 22.03
C GLN A 61 5.95 6.70 23.07
N ASN A 62 4.69 6.87 22.64
CA ASN A 62 3.58 7.35 23.49
C ASN A 62 2.93 6.29 24.41
N GLY A 63 3.73 5.54 25.18
CA GLY A 63 3.21 4.65 26.24
C GLY A 63 3.26 3.16 25.89
N GLY A 64 4.00 2.82 24.83
CA GLY A 64 4.36 1.47 24.47
C GLY A 64 3.18 0.71 23.88
N ARG A 65 3.19 0.57 22.56
CA ARG A 65 2.19 -0.18 21.79
C ARG A 65 1.58 -1.40 22.50
N PRO A 66 0.28 -1.65 22.29
CA PRO A 66 -0.34 -2.89 22.72
C PRO A 66 0.37 -4.08 22.06
N LYS A 67 0.39 -5.23 22.75
CA LYS A 67 1.01 -6.47 22.22
C LYS A 67 0.22 -7.02 21.01
N GLU A 68 -1.02 -6.58 20.88
CA GLU A 68 -1.96 -6.88 19.82
C GLU A 68 -1.62 -6.15 18.51
N LEU A 69 -0.79 -5.11 18.54
CA LEU A 69 -0.42 -4.31 17.37
C LEU A 69 0.93 -4.76 16.78
N MET A 70 0.88 -5.19 15.53
CA MET A 70 2.03 -5.50 14.69
C MET A 70 1.97 -4.63 13.44
N ASN A 71 3.13 -4.17 12.98
CA ASN A 71 3.24 -3.49 11.71
C ASN A 71 4.48 -3.97 10.96
N TYR A 72 4.36 -4.03 9.64
CA TYR A 72 5.51 -4.17 8.77
C TYR A 72 5.37 -3.26 7.54
N GLY A 73 6.48 -2.66 7.14
CA GLY A 73 6.59 -1.85 5.93
C GLY A 73 7.47 -2.55 4.91
N ILE A 74 7.18 -2.38 3.63
CA ILE A 74 7.98 -2.92 2.53
C ILE A 74 8.25 -1.82 1.52
N PHE A 75 9.53 -1.59 1.18
CA PHE A 75 9.88 -0.94 -0.08
C PHE A 75 9.95 -2.00 -1.16
N ALA A 76 9.11 -1.86 -2.19
CA ALA A 76 9.03 -2.80 -3.29
C ALA A 76 8.68 -2.06 -4.58
N TRP A 77 9.09 -2.62 -5.72
CA TRP A 77 8.61 -2.15 -7.01
C TRP A 77 7.24 -2.76 -7.31
N ASP A 78 6.24 -1.92 -7.58
CA ASP A 78 4.92 -2.37 -7.99
C ASP A 78 4.43 -1.56 -9.19
N SER A 79 4.50 -2.20 -10.36
CA SER A 79 4.14 -1.59 -11.64
C SER A 79 2.67 -1.22 -11.75
N ARG A 80 1.80 -1.72 -10.85
CA ARG A 80 0.38 -1.34 -10.80
C ARG A 80 0.21 0.10 -10.31
N PHE A 81 1.17 0.60 -9.51
CA PHE A 81 1.11 1.93 -8.90
C PHE A 81 2.16 2.89 -9.45
N SER A 82 3.33 2.39 -9.87
CA SER A 82 4.43 3.22 -10.33
C SER A 82 5.34 2.47 -11.30
N THR A 83 5.68 3.11 -12.42
CA THR A 83 6.64 2.56 -13.41
C THR A 83 8.00 3.25 -13.37
N THR A 84 8.20 4.19 -12.45
CA THR A 84 9.39 5.06 -12.41
C THR A 84 10.13 5.02 -11.09
N GLU A 85 9.46 4.62 -10.01
CA GLU A 85 10.03 4.56 -8.67
C GLU A 85 9.34 3.46 -7.85
N PRO A 86 10.03 2.85 -6.87
CA PRO A 86 9.41 1.90 -5.94
C PRO A 86 8.32 2.58 -5.10
N ILE A 87 7.52 1.76 -4.42
CA ILE A 87 6.49 2.23 -3.49
C ILE A 87 6.79 1.74 -2.09
N MET A 88 6.27 2.45 -1.09
CA MET A 88 6.16 1.92 0.26
C MET A 88 4.77 1.30 0.46
N GLN A 89 4.76 0.01 0.77
CA GLN A 89 3.59 -0.68 1.31
C GLN A 89 3.72 -0.69 2.83
N PHE A 90 2.65 -0.41 3.54
CA PHE A 90 2.66 -0.44 5.00
C PHE A 90 1.44 -1.18 5.51
N PHE A 91 1.71 -2.19 6.31
CA PHE A 91 0.71 -3.11 6.81
C PHE A 91 0.61 -2.95 8.32
N VAL A 92 -0.63 -2.86 8.80
CA VAL A 92 -0.95 -2.74 10.21
C VAL A 92 -1.92 -3.86 10.57
N TYR A 93 -1.49 -4.69 11.51
CA TYR A 93 -2.24 -5.82 12.03
C TYR A 93 -2.61 -5.55 13.47
N TYR A 94 -3.86 -5.84 13.80
CA TYR A 94 -4.36 -5.71 15.15
C TYR A 94 -5.11 -6.98 15.54
N VAL A 95 -4.60 -7.66 16.56
CA VAL A 95 -5.15 -8.91 17.09
C VAL A 95 -6.27 -8.59 18.09
N SER A 96 -7.44 -8.16 17.57
CA SER A 96 -8.69 -8.05 18.32
C SER A 96 -9.87 -7.71 17.38
N THR A 97 -10.85 -6.94 17.86
CA THR A 97 -11.96 -6.41 17.06
C THR A 97 -11.55 -5.21 16.21
N HIS A 98 -12.24 -5.01 15.08
CA HIS A 98 -12.01 -3.88 14.18
C HIS A 98 -12.15 -2.50 14.88
N ASN A 99 -13.09 -2.38 15.82
CA ASN A 99 -13.33 -1.13 16.53
C ASN A 99 -12.16 -0.73 17.45
N GLU A 100 -11.49 -1.70 18.06
CA GLU A 100 -10.33 -1.47 18.93
C GLU A 100 -9.06 -1.13 18.12
N ALA A 101 -9.01 -1.56 16.85
CA ALA A 101 -7.92 -1.23 15.94
C ALA A 101 -7.99 0.23 15.43
N ALA A 102 -9.18 0.83 15.41
CA ALA A 102 -9.44 2.12 14.77
C ALA A 102 -8.48 3.26 15.21
N PRO A 103 -8.13 3.44 16.52
CA PRO A 103 -7.19 4.47 16.94
C PRO A 103 -5.77 4.30 16.38
N TYR A 104 -5.37 3.05 16.08
CA TYR A 104 -4.04 2.73 15.55
C TYR A 104 -3.98 2.82 14.02
N LEU A 105 -5.10 2.54 13.35
CA LEU A 105 -5.22 2.61 11.89
C LEU A 105 -5.46 4.03 11.39
N LYS A 106 -6.26 4.82 12.12
CA LYS A 106 -6.69 6.15 11.72
C LYS A 106 -5.54 7.09 11.33
N PRO A 107 -4.43 7.19 12.09
CA PRO A 107 -3.31 8.04 11.71
C PRO A 107 -2.73 7.71 10.33
N TYR A 108 -2.69 6.44 9.92
CA TYR A 108 -2.21 6.04 8.58
C TYR A 108 -3.27 6.29 7.50
N GLN A 109 -4.55 6.13 7.82
CA GLN A 109 -5.65 6.44 6.89
C GLN A 109 -5.71 7.95 6.60
N ASP A 110 -5.46 8.79 7.59
CA ASP A 110 -5.45 10.24 7.47
C ASP A 110 -4.27 10.76 6.61
N LEU A 111 -3.27 9.90 6.31
CA LEU A 111 -2.20 10.21 5.34
C LEU A 111 -2.66 10.12 3.88
N ASP A 112 -3.89 9.66 3.62
CA ASP A 112 -4.48 9.48 2.29
C ASP A 112 -3.64 8.52 1.40
N PRO A 113 -3.52 7.23 1.78
CA PRO A 113 -2.72 6.26 1.04
C PRO A 113 -3.33 5.99 -0.36
N LEU A 114 -2.45 5.76 -1.34
CA LEU A 114 -2.85 5.47 -2.73
C LEU A 114 -3.82 4.29 -2.86
N PHE A 115 -3.69 3.31 -1.96
CA PHE A 115 -4.49 2.12 -1.91
C PHE A 115 -4.65 1.68 -0.47
N THR A 116 -5.85 1.25 -0.11
CA THR A 116 -6.15 0.68 1.21
C THR A 116 -6.92 -0.61 1.01
N ASN A 117 -6.46 -1.67 1.66
CA ASN A 117 -7.22 -2.91 1.84
C ASN A 117 -7.40 -3.15 3.33
N GLN A 118 -8.60 -3.54 3.75
CA GLN A 118 -8.93 -3.85 5.13
C GLN A 118 -9.75 -5.13 5.17
N SER A 119 -9.29 -6.07 5.97
CA SER A 119 -9.96 -7.36 6.16
C SER A 119 -9.80 -7.81 7.61
N SER A 120 -10.70 -8.68 8.03
CA SER A 120 -10.58 -9.41 9.29
C SER A 120 -10.59 -10.89 8.97
N VAL A 121 -9.61 -11.62 9.47
CA VAL A 121 -9.47 -13.06 9.27
C VAL A 121 -9.39 -13.78 10.61
N PRO A 122 -9.86 -15.03 10.70
CA PRO A 122 -9.57 -15.89 11.84
C PRO A 122 -8.06 -16.03 12.07
N TYR A 123 -7.66 -16.24 13.33
CA TYR A 123 -6.24 -16.39 13.69
C TYR A 123 -5.45 -17.41 12.84
N PRO A 124 -6.00 -18.61 12.50
CA PRO A 124 -5.29 -19.58 11.65
C PRO A 124 -4.91 -19.05 10.26
N ASP A 125 -5.68 -18.11 9.72
CA ASP A 125 -5.51 -17.59 8.37
C ASP A 125 -4.64 -16.31 8.36
N VAL A 126 -4.16 -15.86 9.52
CA VAL A 126 -3.39 -14.61 9.65
C VAL A 126 -2.11 -14.66 8.82
N LEU A 127 -1.40 -15.80 8.84
CA LEU A 127 -0.13 -15.94 8.10
C LEU A 127 -0.33 -15.84 6.59
N ASP A 128 -1.41 -16.43 6.07
CA ASP A 128 -1.75 -16.32 4.66
C ASP A 128 -2.23 -14.91 4.30
N ALA A 129 -3.01 -14.29 5.18
CA ALA A 129 -3.45 -12.91 5.02
C ALA A 129 -2.29 -11.89 5.09
N THR A 130 -1.20 -12.22 5.79
CA THR A 130 0.02 -11.41 5.85
C THR A 130 1.04 -11.76 4.76
N GLY A 131 0.76 -12.76 3.92
CA GLY A 131 1.69 -13.22 2.90
C GLY A 131 2.96 -13.89 3.46
N THR A 132 2.93 -14.31 4.72
CA THR A 132 4.03 -15.00 5.43
C THR A 132 3.67 -16.44 5.80
N GLY A 133 2.61 -16.99 5.19
CA GLY A 133 2.27 -18.41 5.29
C GLY A 133 3.28 -19.28 4.54
N LEU A 134 3.30 -20.58 4.84
CA LEU A 134 4.27 -21.54 4.31
C LEU A 134 4.27 -21.64 2.78
N ASP A 135 3.12 -21.39 2.15
CA ASP A 135 2.95 -21.45 0.69
C ASP A 135 3.07 -20.05 0.02
N ASN A 136 3.47 -19.01 0.76
CA ASN A 136 3.60 -17.65 0.23
C ASN A 136 5.04 -17.32 -0.19
N PRO A 137 5.26 -16.36 -1.10
CA PRO A 137 6.58 -16.10 -1.69
C PRO A 137 7.71 -15.77 -0.70
N LEU A 138 7.38 -15.33 0.51
CA LEU A 138 8.36 -15.09 1.57
C LEU A 138 8.92 -16.39 2.19
N CYS A 139 8.14 -17.49 2.18
CA CYS A 139 8.47 -18.78 2.76
C CYS A 139 8.48 -19.94 1.73
N GLU A 140 8.22 -19.66 0.46
CA GLU A 140 8.17 -20.64 -0.63
C GLU A 140 9.57 -21.23 -0.89
N ASP A 141 9.62 -22.56 -1.03
CA ASP A 141 10.86 -23.28 -1.35
C ASP A 141 11.41 -22.87 -2.72
N GLY A 142 12.74 -22.74 -2.83
CA GLY A 142 13.43 -22.38 -4.08
C GLY A 142 13.76 -20.89 -4.27
N TYR A 143 13.31 -19.99 -3.40
CA TYR A 143 13.76 -18.59 -3.38
C TYR A 143 14.92 -18.38 -2.40
N THR A 144 15.97 -17.65 -2.83
CA THR A 144 17.08 -17.30 -1.94
C THR A 144 16.81 -15.94 -1.30
N ASN A 145 16.38 -15.95 -0.03
CA ASN A 145 16.15 -14.75 0.76
C ASN A 145 17.40 -14.43 1.61
N MET A 146 18.08 -13.33 1.30
CA MET A 146 19.14 -12.79 2.16
C MET A 146 18.56 -11.72 3.08
N GLN A 147 18.38 -12.06 4.36
CA GLN A 147 17.81 -11.16 5.36
C GLN A 147 18.91 -10.59 6.27
N PHE A 148 18.87 -9.28 6.50
CA PHE A 148 19.77 -8.59 7.41
C PHE A 148 18.94 -7.84 8.46
N PRO A 149 18.60 -8.48 9.59
CA PRO A 149 17.73 -7.86 10.58
C PRO A 149 18.49 -6.76 11.35
N PHE A 150 17.91 -5.56 11.37
CA PHE A 150 18.36 -4.47 12.25
C PHE A 150 17.22 -4.07 13.17
N ARG A 151 17.38 -4.35 14.47
CA ARG A 151 16.36 -4.05 15.46
C ARG A 151 16.48 -2.59 15.90
N LEU A 152 15.59 -1.74 15.40
CA LEU A 152 15.50 -0.34 15.79
C LEU A 152 14.31 -0.11 16.72
N LEU A 153 14.52 0.69 17.76
CA LEU A 153 13.42 1.14 18.63
C LEU A 153 12.68 2.34 18.03
N GLU A 154 13.37 3.14 17.22
CA GLU A 154 12.87 4.32 16.52
C GLU A 154 13.55 4.44 15.17
N HIS A 155 12.84 4.97 14.17
CA HIS A 155 13.36 5.19 12.84
C HIS A 155 13.89 6.62 12.70
N ASN A 156 15.17 6.76 12.35
CA ASN A 156 15.70 8.04 11.92
C ASN A 156 15.10 8.35 10.53
N ILE A 157 14.23 9.35 10.46
CA ILE A 157 13.48 9.70 9.26
C ILE A 157 14.41 10.07 8.10
N THR A 158 15.46 10.86 8.38
CA THR A 158 16.45 11.26 7.36
C THR A 158 17.21 10.06 6.82
N ALA A 159 17.65 9.14 7.69
CA ALA A 159 18.35 7.93 7.27
C ALA A 159 17.42 7.02 6.44
N THR A 160 16.13 6.95 6.81
CA THR A 160 15.15 6.14 6.10
C THR A 160 14.90 6.66 4.68
N ARG A 161 14.86 7.98 4.49
CA ARG A 161 14.85 8.58 3.15
C ARG A 161 16.10 8.20 2.34
N GLN A 162 17.28 8.26 2.94
CA GLN A 162 18.52 7.87 2.25
C GLN A 162 18.51 6.39 1.83
N ILE A 163 17.94 5.51 2.66
CA ILE A 163 17.75 4.10 2.32
C ILE A 163 16.80 3.96 1.12
N TYR A 164 15.67 4.66 1.14
CA TYR A 164 14.72 4.66 0.01
C TYR A 164 15.37 5.16 -1.29
N ASP A 165 16.07 6.29 -1.24
CA ASP A 165 16.72 6.88 -2.42
C ASP A 165 17.81 5.95 -2.98
N TYR A 166 18.60 5.34 -2.10
CA TYR A 166 19.59 4.33 -2.49
C TYR A 166 18.92 3.11 -3.14
N PHE A 167 17.86 2.59 -2.52
CA PHE A 167 17.10 1.47 -3.04
C PHE A 167 16.50 1.78 -4.42
N ALA A 168 15.86 2.93 -4.58
CA ALA A 168 15.31 3.39 -5.87
C ALA A 168 16.40 3.50 -6.96
N ASN A 169 17.58 4.03 -6.61
CA ASN A 169 18.72 4.10 -7.53
C ASN A 169 19.23 2.72 -7.95
N VAL A 170 19.33 1.77 -7.00
CA VAL A 170 19.75 0.40 -7.30
C VAL A 170 18.77 -0.30 -8.23
N LEU A 171 17.46 -0.20 -7.94
CA LEU A 171 16.42 -0.83 -8.76
C LEU A 171 16.34 -0.26 -10.18
N THR A 172 16.50 1.05 -10.33
CA THR A 172 16.49 1.70 -11.65
C THR A 172 17.76 1.42 -12.45
N ALA A 173 18.91 1.26 -11.80
CA ALA A 173 20.17 0.93 -12.45
C ALA A 173 20.28 -0.54 -12.87
N GLN A 174 19.65 -1.46 -12.14
CA GLN A 174 19.71 -2.91 -12.39
C GLN A 174 18.32 -3.56 -12.37
N PRO A 175 17.68 -3.73 -13.54
CA PRO A 175 16.34 -4.32 -13.65
C PRO A 175 16.21 -5.74 -13.05
N LEU A 176 17.32 -6.49 -12.97
CA LEU A 176 17.34 -7.82 -12.34
C LEU A 176 16.96 -7.78 -10.86
N TYR A 177 17.09 -6.63 -10.19
CA TYR A 177 16.77 -6.47 -8.78
C TYR A 177 15.33 -6.03 -8.51
N GLN A 178 14.45 -5.97 -9.51
CA GLN A 178 13.05 -5.56 -9.32
C GLN A 178 12.29 -6.37 -8.25
N TRP A 179 12.76 -7.59 -7.93
CA TRP A 179 12.20 -8.48 -6.92
C TRP A 179 12.80 -8.29 -5.52
N PHE A 180 13.80 -7.43 -5.35
CA PHE A 180 14.37 -7.11 -4.05
C PHE A 180 13.40 -6.25 -3.26
N VAL A 181 13.35 -6.50 -1.96
CA VAL A 181 12.51 -5.75 -1.03
C VAL A 181 13.31 -5.32 0.19
N VAL A 182 12.95 -4.17 0.75
CA VAL A 182 13.43 -3.76 2.08
C VAL A 182 12.26 -3.84 3.03
N VAL A 183 12.39 -4.63 4.10
CA VAL A 183 11.33 -4.84 5.09
C VAL A 183 11.65 -4.09 6.38
N PHE A 184 10.67 -3.39 6.92
CA PHE A 184 10.71 -2.67 8.19
C PHE A 184 9.71 -3.30 9.14
N GLU A 185 10.17 -4.07 10.12
CA GLU A 185 9.29 -4.74 11.08
C GLU A 185 9.38 -4.12 12.47
N CYS A 186 8.26 -4.16 13.19
CA CYS A 186 8.20 -3.72 14.57
C CYS A 186 7.36 -4.70 15.39
N ASN A 187 7.98 -5.49 16.30
CA ASN A 187 7.33 -6.51 17.18
C ASN A 187 7.68 -6.35 18.68
N LYS A 188 6.70 -6.30 19.61
CA LYS A 188 6.92 -6.00 21.04
C LYS A 188 6.91 -7.32 21.79
N GLY A 189 8.08 -7.75 22.23
CA GLY A 189 8.24 -8.85 23.18
C GLY A 189 8.38 -10.22 22.52
N SER A 190 9.53 -10.83 22.82
CA SER A 190 9.77 -12.26 23.05
C SER A 190 8.66 -13.24 22.67
N GLU A 191 8.96 -14.12 21.71
CA GLU A 191 8.09 -15.20 21.21
C GLU A 191 7.10 -14.78 20.12
N LEU A 192 7.64 -14.44 18.95
CA LEU A 192 7.29 -15.11 17.69
C LEU A 192 8.48 -14.89 16.75
N GLY A 193 9.60 -15.50 17.13
CA GLY A 193 10.64 -15.82 16.17
C GLY A 193 10.14 -17.00 15.36
N VAL A 194 9.59 -16.73 14.19
CA VAL A 194 9.60 -17.72 13.12
C VAL A 194 10.59 -17.17 12.09
N TYR A 195 11.86 -17.42 12.38
CA TYR A 195 12.87 -17.49 11.33
C TYR A 195 12.56 -18.76 10.55
N ILE A 196 12.08 -18.59 9.32
CA ILE A 196 12.23 -19.59 8.25
C ILE A 196 12.70 -18.80 7.03
#